data_AF-A0A4Q5QUT1-F1
#
_entry.id   AF-A0A4Q5QUT1-F1
#
_cell.length_a   1.000
_cell.length_b   1.000
_cell.length_c   1.000
_cell.angle_alpha   90.00
_cell.angle_beta   90.00
_cell.angle_gamma   90.00
#
_symmetry.space_group_name_H-M   'P 1'
#
loop_
_entity.id
_entity.type
_entity.pdbx_description
1 polymer ?
#
loop_
_entity_poly.entity_id
_entity_poly.type
_entity_poly.pdbx_seq_one_letter_code
_entity_poly.pdbx_strand_id
1 'polypeptide(L)'
;MTPAPTRIATLDLIRGVAVMGILASNIAAFGFPEFAYMTPASMGAPSTPDLIAWTTTFIVIDGKMRGLFSFLFGASMLLVIDRAEANGEDPATVHLRRMAWLFVFGIAHLYLLWWGDILAHYALVGALAY
;
A
#
# COMPACT_ATOMS: atom_id res chain seq x y z
N MET A 1 16.98 -27.54 15.23
CA MET A 1 17.39 -26.25 14.62
C MET A 1 16.29 -25.88 13.63
N THR A 2 15.29 -25.12 14.07
CA THR A 2 14.21 -24.68 13.17
C THR A 2 14.84 -23.78 12.10
N PRO A 3 14.67 -24.06 10.80
CA PRO A 3 15.24 -23.23 9.76
C PRO A 3 14.76 -21.79 9.97
N ALA A 4 15.70 -20.85 10.02
CA ALA A 4 15.38 -19.44 10.10
C ALA A 4 14.38 -19.10 8.97
N PRO A 5 13.33 -18.30 9.24
CA PRO A 5 12.37 -17.94 8.20
C PRO A 5 13.13 -17.32 7.02
N THR A 6 13.09 -18.01 5.87
CA THR A 6 13.76 -17.57 4.65
C THR A 6 13.06 -16.32 4.15
N ARG A 7 13.51 -15.14 4.60
CA ARG A 7 13.00 -13.87 4.09
C ARG A 7 13.32 -13.75 2.62
N ILE A 8 12.32 -13.39 1.83
CA ILE A 8 12.50 -13.12 0.40
C ILE A 8 12.93 -11.66 0.25
N ALA A 9 14.24 -11.42 0.23
CA ALA A 9 14.81 -10.07 0.19
C ALA A 9 14.27 -9.23 -0.99
N THR A 10 14.07 -9.86 -2.15
CA THR A 10 13.49 -9.21 -3.33
C THR A 10 12.06 -8.73 -3.08
N LEU A 11 11.25 -9.50 -2.35
CA LEU A 11 9.88 -9.12 -2.02
C LEU A 11 9.86 -7.93 -1.07
N ASP A 12 10.74 -7.93 -0.07
CA ASP A 12 10.88 -6.83 0.87
C ASP A 12 11.36 -5.54 0.18
N LEU A 13 12.30 -5.65 -0.77
CA LEU A 13 12.76 -4.53 -1.59
C LEU A 13 11.64 -3.91 -2.41
N ILE A 14 10.88 -4.72 -3.16
CA ILE A 14 9.80 -4.20 -4.03
C ILE A 14 8.70 -3.56 -3.18
N ARG A 15 8.37 -4.12 -2.01
CA ARG A 15 7.43 -3.47 -1.07
C ARG A 15 7.96 -2.10 -0.64
N GLY A 16 9.24 -2.00 -0.29
CA GLY A 16 9.87 -0.72 0.07
C GLY A 16 9.74 0.31 -1.06
N VAL A 17 10.04 -0.08 -2.30
CA VAL A 17 9.89 0.79 -3.47
C VAL A 17 8.43 1.23 -3.67
N ALA A 18 7.48 0.30 -3.53
CA ALA A 18 6.06 0.62 -3.66
C ALA A 18 5.61 1.63 -2.59
N VAL A 19 6.04 1.46 -1.34
CA VAL A 19 5.72 2.39 -0.23
C VAL A 19 6.35 3.76 -0.47
N MET A 20 7.59 3.83 -0.94
CA MET A 20 8.24 5.10 -1.29
C MET A 20 7.52 5.81 -2.44
N GLY A 21 7.00 5.06 -3.42
CA GLY A 21 6.17 5.62 -4.47
C GLY A 21 4.84 6.17 -3.94
N ILE A 22 4.14 5.43 -3.08
CA ILE A 22 2.92 5.91 -2.42
C ILE A 22 3.20 7.20 -1.63
N LEU A 23 4.31 7.25 -0.90
CA LEU A 23 4.75 8.44 -0.17
C LEU A 23 4.93 9.64 -1.11
N ALA A 24 5.62 9.47 -2.24
CA ALA A 24 5.81 10.55 -3.22
C ALA A 24 4.48 11.11 -3.74
N SER A 25 3.50 10.24 -4.00
CA SER A 25 2.15 10.66 -4.37
C SER A 25 1.47 11.43 -3.24
N ASN A 26 1.58 10.96 -2.00
CA ASN A 26 0.93 11.60 -0.85
C ASN A 26 1.54 12.96 -0.48
N ILE A 27 2.84 13.18 -0.72
CA ILE A 27 3.46 14.51 -0.52
C ILE A 27 2.73 15.57 -1.36
N ALA A 28 2.34 15.24 -2.59
CA ALA A 28 1.55 16.14 -3.42
C ALA A 28 0.13 16.38 -2.85
N ALA A 29 -0.54 15.35 -2.31
CA ALA A 29 -1.86 15.46 -1.64
C ALA A 29 -1.83 16.44 -0.48
N PHE A 30 -0.80 16.35 0.36
CA PHE A 30 -0.71 17.17 1.55
C PHE A 30 -0.18 18.58 1.25
N GLY A 31 0.60 18.75 0.18
CA GLY A 31 1.21 20.01 -0.20
C GLY A 31 0.35 20.92 -1.09
N PHE A 32 -0.58 20.35 -1.85
CA PHE A 32 -1.38 21.07 -2.84
C PHE A 32 -2.89 20.85 -2.66
N PRO A 33 -3.74 21.74 -3.20
CA PRO A 33 -5.18 21.47 -3.27
C PRO A 33 -5.46 20.17 -4.02
N GLU A 34 -6.54 19.47 -3.64
CA GLU A 34 -6.92 18.19 -4.24
C GLU A 34 -7.02 18.23 -5.77
N PHE A 35 -7.48 19.36 -6.32
CA PHE A 35 -7.59 19.57 -7.76
C PHE A 35 -6.23 19.52 -8.51
N ALA A 36 -5.11 19.70 -7.80
CA ALA A 36 -3.76 19.57 -8.35
C ALA A 36 -3.43 18.15 -8.81
N TYR A 37 -4.13 17.13 -8.29
CA TYR A 37 -4.03 15.78 -8.84
C TYR A 37 -4.56 15.66 -10.26
N MET A 38 -5.61 16.42 -10.59
CA MET A 38 -6.24 16.35 -11.90
C MET A 38 -5.56 17.25 -12.92
N THR A 39 -4.97 18.35 -12.47
CA THR A 39 -4.29 19.28 -13.37
C THR A 39 -3.15 20.05 -12.69
N PRO A 40 -1.98 20.15 -13.35
CA PRO A 40 -0.89 21.00 -12.88
C PRO A 40 -1.25 22.49 -12.96
N ALA A 41 -2.30 22.86 -13.71
CA ALA A 41 -2.74 24.24 -13.85
C ALA A 41 -3.65 24.73 -12.71
N SER A 42 -3.90 23.89 -11.71
CA SER A 42 -4.77 24.18 -10.56
C SER A 42 -4.31 25.39 -9.73
N MET A 43 -3.01 25.71 -9.79
CA MET A 43 -2.38 26.82 -9.04
C MET A 43 -1.91 27.96 -9.96
N GLY A 44 -2.38 28.00 -11.21
CA GLY A 44 -1.96 28.97 -12.23
C GLY A 44 -1.29 28.30 -13.43
N ALA A 45 -0.66 29.09 -14.31
CA ALA A 45 0.04 28.53 -15.47
C ALA A 45 1.29 27.74 -15.03
N PRO A 46 1.36 26.42 -15.28
CA PRO A 46 2.47 25.60 -14.81
C PRO A 46 3.75 25.94 -15.60
N SER A 47 4.88 25.96 -14.89
CA SER A 47 6.18 26.05 -15.55
C SER A 47 6.55 24.71 -16.20
N THR A 48 7.54 24.71 -17.12
CA THR A 48 8.01 23.47 -17.76
C THR A 48 8.48 22.42 -16.74
N PRO A 49 9.25 22.77 -15.68
CA PRO A 49 9.58 21.84 -14.60
C PRO A 49 8.35 21.25 -13.89
N ASP A 50 7.33 22.06 -13.60
CA ASP A 50 6.11 21.59 -12.92
C ASP A 50 5.37 20.56 -13.77
N LEU A 51 5.27 20.83 -15.07
CA LEU A 51 4.69 19.92 -16.06
C LEU A 51 5.44 18.58 -16.12
N ILE A 52 6.77 18.62 -16.12
CA ILE A 52 7.60 17.40 -16.12
C ILE A 52 7.37 16.62 -14.83
N ALA A 53 7.47 17.27 -13.66
CA ALA A 53 7.31 16.62 -12.36
C ALA A 53 5.91 16.00 -12.20
N TRP A 54 4.87 16.75 -12.56
CA TRP A 54 3.49 16.28 -12.52
C TRP A 54 3.28 15.10 -13.48
N THR A 55 3.74 15.21 -14.73
CA THR A 55 3.57 14.16 -15.75
C THR A 55 4.32 12.88 -15.36
N THR A 56 5.55 13.00 -14.85
CA THR A 56 6.31 11.84 -14.37
C THR A 56 5.60 11.17 -13.18
N THR A 57 5.10 11.95 -12.23
CA THR A 57 4.37 11.40 -11.07
C THR A 57 3.09 10.72 -11.50
N PHE A 58 2.32 11.34 -12.40
CA PHE A 58 1.09 10.78 -12.95
C PHE A 58 1.35 9.49 -13.73
N ILE A 59 2.39 9.46 -14.58
CA ILE A 59 2.70 8.31 -15.43
C ILE A 59 3.39 7.19 -14.68
N VAL A 60 4.18 7.43 -13.63
CA VAL A 60 5.00 6.38 -13.01
C VAL A 60 4.48 5.97 -11.64
N ILE A 61 3.93 6.91 -10.89
CA ILE A 61 3.64 6.72 -9.47
C ILE A 61 2.15 6.52 -9.25
N ASP A 62 1.32 7.46 -9.73
CA ASP A 62 -0.09 7.48 -9.37
C ASP A 62 -0.81 6.22 -9.87
N GLY A 63 -1.56 5.60 -8.95
CA GLY A 63 -2.20 4.30 -9.12
C GLY A 63 -1.25 3.10 -9.20
N LYS A 64 -0.10 3.21 -9.88
CA LYS A 64 0.80 2.08 -10.16
C LYS A 64 1.47 1.54 -8.91
N MET A 65 1.94 2.43 -8.04
CA MET A 65 2.60 2.05 -6.79
C MET A 65 1.60 1.43 -5.81
N ARG A 66 0.36 1.95 -5.77
CA ARG A 66 -0.75 1.33 -5.04
C ARG A 66 -1.07 -0.06 -5.60
N GLY A 67 -1.20 -0.21 -6.93
CA GLY A 67 -1.46 -1.49 -7.58
C GLY A 67 -0.37 -2.53 -7.35
N LEU A 68 0.90 -2.13 -7.42
CA LEU A 68 2.04 -2.98 -7.08
C LEU A 68 1.96 -3.43 -5.61
N PHE A 69 1.67 -2.50 -4.70
CA PHE A 69 1.48 -2.83 -3.29
C PHE A 69 0.31 -3.79 -3.07
N SER A 70 -0.83 -3.61 -3.76
CA SER A 70 -1.98 -4.54 -3.72
C SER A 70 -1.59 -5.96 -4.15
N PHE A 71 -0.85 -6.07 -5.25
CA PHE A 71 -0.40 -7.37 -5.77
C PHE A 71 0.51 -8.08 -4.77
N LEU A 72 1.49 -7.35 -4.23
CA LEU A 72 2.41 -7.86 -3.21
C LEU A 72 1.66 -8.24 -1.94
N PHE A 73 0.64 -7.46 -1.54
CA PHE A 73 -0.21 -7.78 -0.40
C PHE A 73 -0.91 -9.13 -0.58
N GLY A 74 -1.50 -9.40 -1.75
CA GLY A 74 -2.08 -10.71 -2.06
C GLY A 74 -1.08 -11.86 -2.02
N ALA A 75 0.10 -11.69 -2.63
CA ALA A 75 1.18 -12.68 -2.52
C ALA A 75 1.63 -12.92 -1.07
N SER A 76 1.63 -11.87 -0.25
CA SER A 76 1.98 -11.95 1.18
C SER A 76 0.97 -12.75 1.99
N MET A 77 -0.31 -12.67 1.63
CA MET A 77 -1.37 -13.44 2.28
C MET A 77 -1.14 -14.93 2.07
N LEU A 78 -0.88 -15.37 0.84
CA LEU A 78 -0.57 -16.78 0.54
C LEU A 78 0.64 -17.27 1.34
N LEU A 79 1.72 -16.49 1.38
CA LEU A 79 2.91 -16.84 2.17
C LEU A 79 2.64 -16.97 3.67
N VAL A 80 1.68 -16.21 4.22
CA VAL A 80 1.28 -16.32 5.64
C VAL A 80 0.47 -17.59 5.87
N ILE A 81 -0.43 -17.92 4.95
CA ILE A 81 -1.28 -19.13 5.02
C ILE A 81 -0.40 -20.38 4.94
N ASP A 82 0.46 -20.48 3.90
CA ASP A 82 1.39 -21.60 3.71
C ASP A 82 2.31 -21.79 4.93
N ARG A 83 2.73 -20.68 5.55
CA ARG A 83 3.58 -20.71 6.75
C ARG A 83 2.83 -21.24 7.97
N ALA A 84 1.57 -20.84 8.15
CA ALA A 84 0.74 -21.32 9.24
C ALA A 84 0.49 -22.83 9.10
N GLU A 85 0.16 -23.30 7.89
CA GLU A 85 0.01 -24.74 7.61
C GLU A 85 1.29 -25.52 7.90
N ALA A 86 2.44 -25.03 7.43
CA ALA A 86 3.73 -25.67 7.67
C ALA A 86 4.13 -25.72 9.15
N ASN A 87 3.61 -24.80 9.97
CA ASN A 87 3.84 -24.76 11.41
C ASN A 87 2.79 -25.58 12.20
N GLY A 88 1.77 -26.15 11.55
CA GLY A 88 0.67 -26.84 12.21
C GLY A 88 -0.31 -25.91 12.94
N GLU A 89 -0.32 -24.63 12.60
CA GLU A 89 -1.26 -23.63 13.10
C GLU A 89 -2.51 -23.60 12.21
N ASP A 90 -3.65 -23.13 12.74
CA ASP A 90 -4.83 -22.87 11.91
C ASP A 90 -4.60 -21.62 11.04
N PRO A 91 -4.52 -21.76 9.69
CA PRO A 91 -4.21 -20.64 8.81
C PRO A 91 -5.30 -19.57 8.82
N ALA A 92 -6.56 -19.96 9.06
CA ALA A 92 -7.69 -19.05 9.10
C ALA A 92 -7.56 -18.09 10.27
N THR A 93 -7.31 -18.65 11.46
CA THR A 93 -7.11 -17.85 12.67
C THR A 93 -5.92 -16.91 12.53
N VAL A 94 -4.79 -17.38 11.98
CA VAL A 94 -3.59 -16.55 11.82
C VAL A 94 -3.85 -15.39 10.84
N HIS A 95 -4.43 -15.68 9.68
CA HIS A 95 -4.73 -14.69 8.64
C HIS A 95 -5.79 -13.69 9.10
N LEU A 96 -6.93 -14.15 9.61
CA LEU A 96 -8.03 -13.29 10.05
C LEU A 96 -7.64 -12.40 11.23
N ARG A 97 -6.84 -12.90 12.18
CA ARG A 97 -6.30 -12.06 13.27
C ARG A 97 -5.43 -10.93 12.73
N ARG A 98 -4.61 -11.21 11.70
CA ARG A 98 -3.79 -10.20 11.04
C ARG A 98 -4.63 -9.18 10.29
N MET A 99 -5.68 -9.63 9.58
CA MET A 99 -6.64 -8.73 8.92
C MET A 99 -7.39 -7.87 9.92
N ALA A 100 -7.80 -8.41 11.07
CA ALA A 100 -8.47 -7.66 12.13
C ALA A 100 -7.60 -6.51 12.66
N TRP A 101 -6.32 -6.78 12.95
CA TRP A 101 -5.39 -5.72 13.35
C TRP A 101 -5.17 -4.70 12.24
N LEU A 102 -5.00 -5.16 11.00
CA LEU A 102 -4.84 -4.26 9.84
C LEU A 102 -6.07 -3.35 9.67
N PHE A 103 -7.27 -3.87 9.90
CA PHE A 103 -8.51 -3.11 9.88
C PHE A 103 -8.57 -2.08 11.00
N VAL A 104 -8.24 -2.46 12.24
CA VAL A 104 -8.19 -1.53 13.38
C VAL A 104 -7.22 -0.38 13.10
N PHE A 105 -6.03 -0.68 12.60
CA PHE A 105 -5.07 0.35 12.23
C PHE A 105 -5.55 1.22 11.06
N GLY A 106 -6.17 0.63 10.04
CA GLY A 106 -6.73 1.38 8.91
C GLY A 106 -7.86 2.31 9.32
N ILE A 107 -8.78 1.85 10.18
CA ILE A 107 -9.85 2.68 10.73
C ILE A 107 -9.28 3.81 11.60
N ALA A 108 -8.35 3.50 12.50
CA ALA A 108 -7.68 4.53 13.29
C ALA A 108 -6.99 5.56 12.40
N HIS A 109 -6.28 5.13 11.36
CA HIS A 109 -5.63 6.01 10.39
C HIS A 109 -6.65 6.87 9.61
N LEU A 110 -7.75 6.27 9.13
CA LEU A 110 -8.79 6.95 8.37
C LEU A 110 -9.44 8.11 9.16
N TYR A 111 -9.77 7.87 10.43
CA TYR A 111 -10.47 8.85 11.26
C TYR A 111 -9.55 9.82 12.00
N LEU A 112 -8.33 9.40 12.37
CA LEU A 112 -7.43 10.21 13.20
C LEU A 112 -6.36 10.94 12.40
N LEU A 113 -5.98 10.45 11.21
CA LEU A 113 -4.83 10.95 10.47
C LEU A 113 -5.23 11.49 9.09
N TRP A 114 -5.77 10.65 8.21
CA TRP A 114 -6.03 11.04 6.82
C TRP A 114 -7.04 10.13 6.12
N TRP A 115 -7.91 10.74 5.30
CA TRP A 115 -9.02 10.07 4.62
C TRP A 115 -8.59 9.11 3.48
N GLY A 116 -7.35 9.19 3.00
CA GLY A 116 -6.83 8.34 1.92
C GLY A 116 -6.30 6.98 2.38
N ASP A 117 -6.92 6.38 3.40
CA ASP A 117 -6.51 5.08 3.94
C ASP A 117 -6.68 3.95 2.93
N ILE A 118 -5.66 3.08 2.85
CA ILE A 118 -5.70 1.85 2.04
C ILE A 118 -5.71 0.59 2.90
N LEU A 119 -5.37 0.69 4.20
CA LEU A 119 -5.19 -0.47 5.09
C LEU A 119 -6.53 -1.14 5.41
N ALA A 120 -7.56 -0.37 5.73
CA ALA A 120 -8.89 -0.88 6.00
C ALA A 120 -9.46 -1.61 4.77
N HIS A 121 -9.22 -1.06 3.57
CA HIS A 121 -9.65 -1.67 2.32
C HIS A 121 -8.97 -3.03 2.09
N TYR A 122 -7.64 -3.10 2.28
CA TYR A 122 -6.91 -4.36 2.19
C TYR A 122 -7.33 -5.38 3.24
N ALA A 123 -7.63 -4.93 4.46
CA ALA A 123 -8.08 -5.81 5.53
C ALA A 123 -9.41 -6.47 5.20
N LEU A 124 -10.38 -5.70 4.69
CA LEU A 124 -11.69 -6.22 4.27
C LEU A 124 -11.55 -7.17 3.09
N VAL A 125 -10.85 -6.75 2.03
CA VAL A 125 -10.65 -7.59 0.84
C VAL A 125 -9.88 -8.86 1.19
N GLY A 126 -8.83 -8.75 2.01
CA GLY A 126 -8.05 -9.90 2.46
C GLY A 126 -8.84 -10.86 3.36
N ALA A 127 -9.75 -10.35 4.20
CA ALA A 127 -10.64 -11.19 5.00
C ALA A 127 -11.70 -11.89 4.13
N LEU A 128 -12.20 -11.23 3.09
CA LEU A 128 -13.16 -11.82 2.13
C LEU A 128 -12.53 -12.81 1.15
N ALA A 129 -11.26 -12.62 0.81
CA ALA A 129 -10.53 -13.46 -0.13
C ALA A 129 -10.04 -14.78 0.48
N TYR A 130 -10.10 -14.91 1.81
CA TYR A 130 -9.78 -16.14 2.53
C TYR A 130 -10.94 -17.13 2.45
#